data_AF-A0A7S0T747-F1
#
_entry.id   AF-A0A7S0T747-F1
#
_cell.length_a   1.000
_cell.length_b   1.000
_cell.length_c   1.000
_cell.angle_alpha   90.00
_cell.angle_beta   90.00
_cell.angle_gamma   90.00
#
_symmetry.space_group_name_H-M   'P 1'
#
loop_
_entity.id
_entity.type
_entity.pdbx_description
1 polymer ?
#
loop_
_entity_poly.entity_id
_entity_poly.type
_entity_poly.pdbx_seq_one_letter_code
_entity_poly.pdbx_strand_id
1 'polypeptide(L)'
;YEQWSGSEYSDDEDSSWKVRRAGVKLSCALIDSRLLQRDQMIEKIGVELLKRASEREETVKLEVFSALEHLLTAIASGSETAPDRSVSVVDTNLMDVRESDSVAIIRSRLPRLMNRL
;
A
#
# COMPACT_ATOMS: atom_id res chain seq x y z
N TYR A 1 21.87 -51.90 17.10
CA TYR A 1 21.48 -50.68 17.82
C TYR A 1 21.09 -49.64 16.80
N GLU A 2 19.79 -49.56 16.54
CA GLU A 2 19.19 -48.51 15.72
C GLU A 2 19.12 -47.24 16.56
N GLN A 3 20.11 -46.36 16.39
CA GLN A 3 20.07 -45.01 16.93
C GLN A 3 19.40 -44.14 15.86
N TRP A 4 18.09 -44.28 15.71
CA TRP A 4 17.28 -43.28 15.02
C TRP A 4 17.30 -42.02 15.88
N SER A 5 18.14 -41.05 15.51
CA SER A 5 18.08 -39.69 16.05
C SER A 5 16.78 -39.03 15.58
N GLY A 6 15.70 -39.23 16.33
CA GLY A 6 14.39 -38.63 16.08
C GLY A 6 14.34 -37.12 16.37
N SER A 7 15.27 -36.35 15.81
CA SER A 7 15.39 -34.89 15.98
C SER A 7 15.73 -34.13 14.70
N GLU A 8 15.80 -34.79 13.54
CA GLU A 8 15.85 -34.09 12.25
C GLU A 8 14.43 -34.02 11.68
N TYR A 9 14.05 -32.83 11.20
CA TYR A 9 12.72 -32.47 10.69
C TYR A 9 11.68 -32.08 11.75
N SER A 10 11.97 -30.99 12.47
CA SER A 10 10.96 -29.93 12.58
C SER A 10 11.32 -28.86 11.56
N ASP A 11 11.21 -29.19 10.27
CA ASP A 11 10.92 -28.19 9.24
C ASP A 11 9.48 -27.75 9.50
N ASP A 12 9.29 -27.03 10.60
CA ASP A 12 8.06 -26.32 10.89
C ASP A 12 7.80 -25.48 9.65
N GLU A 13 6.81 -25.92 8.85
CA GLU A 13 6.30 -25.19 7.70
C GLU A 13 6.22 -23.71 8.07
N ASP A 14 7.18 -22.89 7.61
CA ASP A 14 7.11 -21.44 7.77
C ASP A 14 5.96 -20.97 6.88
N SER A 15 4.74 -21.15 7.37
CA SER A 15 3.49 -20.73 6.76
C SER A 15 3.16 -19.30 7.15
N SER A 16 4.02 -18.65 7.95
CA SER A 16 3.90 -17.25 8.34
C SER A 16 3.83 -16.35 7.10
N TRP A 17 4.47 -16.73 5.99
CA TRP A 17 4.34 -15.99 4.74
C TRP A 17 2.92 -16.04 4.16
N LYS A 18 2.17 -17.14 4.33
CA LYS A 18 0.78 -17.25 3.91
C LYS A 18 -0.10 -16.28 4.70
N VAL A 19 0.16 -16.13 6.00
CA VAL A 19 -0.54 -15.16 6.87
C VAL A 19 -0.20 -13.73 6.46
N ARG A 20 1.09 -13.41 6.25
CA ARG A 20 1.51 -12.10 5.74
C ARG A 20 0.84 -11.79 4.40
N ARG A 21 0.83 -12.75 3.47
CA ARG A 21 0.16 -12.65 2.17
C ARG A 21 -1.34 -12.37 2.31
N ALA A 22 -2.03 -13.12 3.15
CA ALA A 22 -3.46 -12.92 3.40
C ALA A 22 -3.76 -11.52 4.00
N GLY A 23 -2.92 -11.03 4.92
CA GLY A 23 -3.04 -9.68 5.47
C GLY A 23 -2.86 -8.57 4.43
N VAL A 24 -1.92 -8.75 3.49
CA VAL A 24 -1.73 -7.81 2.37
C VAL A 24 -2.93 -7.83 1.43
N LYS A 25 -3.46 -9.01 1.09
CA LYS A 25 -4.70 -9.14 0.29
C LYS A 25 -5.90 -8.49 0.96
N LEU A 26 -6.04 -8.63 2.28
CA LEU A 26 -7.07 -7.93 3.04
C LEU A 26 -6.91 -6.41 2.91
N SER A 27 -5.68 -5.89 3.00
CA SER A 27 -5.40 -4.46 2.84
C SER A 27 -5.80 -3.97 1.44
N CYS A 28 -5.53 -4.76 0.39
CA CYS A 28 -5.99 -4.48 -0.97
C CYS A 28 -7.52 -4.41 -1.06
N ALA A 29 -8.22 -5.43 -0.53
CA ALA A 29 -9.69 -5.45 -0.51
C ALA A 29 -10.29 -4.25 0.26
N LEU A 30 -9.64 -3.80 1.34
CA LEU A 30 -10.05 -2.60 2.08
C LEU A 30 -9.91 -1.32 1.24
N ILE A 31 -8.82 -1.20 0.47
CA ILE A 31 -8.60 -0.10 -0.47
C ILE A 31 -9.69 -0.08 -1.53
N ASP A 32 -9.95 -1.24 -2.16
CA ASP A 32 -10.94 -1.36 -3.24
C ASP A 32 -12.37 -1.11 -2.78
N SER A 33 -12.69 -1.53 -1.56
CA SER A 33 -14.00 -1.31 -0.94
C SER A 33 -14.23 0.15 -0.53
N ARG A 34 -13.22 1.02 -0.62
CA ARG A 34 -13.27 2.46 -0.28
C ARG A 34 -13.88 2.73 1.11
N LEU A 35 -13.60 1.86 2.08
CA LEU A 35 -14.17 1.97 3.43
C LEU A 35 -13.58 3.10 4.28
N LEU A 36 -12.47 3.69 3.82
CA LEU A 36 -11.76 4.77 4.49
C LEU A 36 -11.69 6.00 3.59
N GLN A 37 -11.67 7.18 4.20
CA GLN A 37 -11.32 8.41 3.49
C GLN A 37 -9.90 8.32 2.95
N ARG A 38 -9.67 8.97 1.81
CA ARG A 38 -8.39 8.95 1.06
C ARG A 38 -7.17 9.20 1.94
N ASP A 39 -7.18 10.26 2.74
CA ASP A 39 -6.05 10.62 3.60
C ASP A 39 -5.80 9.55 4.68
N GLN A 40 -6.88 8.97 5.22
CA GLN A 40 -6.77 7.86 6.17
C GLN A 40 -6.21 6.59 5.53
N MET A 41 -6.50 6.30 4.26
CA MET A 41 -5.89 5.18 3.54
C MET A 41 -4.39 5.39 3.35
N ILE A 42 -3.97 6.60 3.00
CA ILE A 42 -2.55 6.93 2.81
C ILE A 42 -1.78 6.81 4.13
N GLU A 43 -2.30 7.41 5.20
CA GLU A 43 -1.63 7.39 6.51
C GLU A 43 -1.57 5.99 7.12
N LYS A 44 -2.69 5.26 7.12
CA LYS A 44 -2.80 3.97 7.81
C LYS A 44 -2.28 2.80 6.99
N ILE A 45 -2.58 2.76 5.69
CA ILE A 45 -2.28 1.63 4.82
C ILE A 45 -1.04 1.93 3.97
N GLY A 46 -0.96 3.11 3.37
CA GLY A 46 0.13 3.48 2.44
C GLY A 46 1.51 3.43 3.08
N VAL A 47 1.69 4.09 4.23
CA VAL A 47 2.98 4.08 4.96
C VAL A 47 3.41 2.66 5.33
N GLU A 48 2.44 1.82 5.65
CA GLU A 48 2.68 0.47 6.14
C GLU A 48 2.99 -0.52 5.00
N LEU A 49 2.29 -0.41 3.86
CA LEU A 49 2.64 -1.14 2.63
C LEU A 49 4.03 -0.78 2.13
N LEU A 50 4.41 0.50 2.19
CA LEU A 50 5.75 0.97 1.82
C LEU A 50 6.86 0.35 2.68
N LYS A 51 6.64 0.19 3.99
CA LYS A 51 7.60 -0.54 4.85
C LYS A 51 7.69 -2.03 4.46
N ARG A 52 6.57 -2.63 4.08
CA ARG A 52 6.50 -4.03 3.64
C ARG A 52 7.04 -4.27 2.22
N ALA A 53 7.45 -3.24 1.49
CA ALA A 53 8.11 -3.42 0.19
C ALA A 53 9.43 -4.23 0.27
N SER A 54 10.02 -4.34 1.46
CA SER A 54 11.25 -5.10 1.74
C SER A 54 11.01 -6.59 2.12
N GLU A 55 9.85 -7.17 1.80
CA GLU A 55 9.56 -8.58 2.05
C GLU A 55 10.54 -9.53 1.35
N ARG A 56 10.94 -10.61 2.06
CA ARG A 56 11.86 -11.65 1.56
C ARG A 56 11.20 -12.63 0.58
N GLU A 57 9.92 -12.90 0.81
CA GLU A 57 9.15 -13.87 0.02
C GLU A 57 8.60 -13.16 -1.22
N GLU A 58 9.05 -13.57 -2.41
CA GLU A 58 8.65 -12.93 -3.67
C GLU A 58 7.12 -12.95 -3.85
N THR A 59 6.47 -14.05 -3.49
CA THR A 59 5.00 -14.16 -3.56
C THR A 59 4.28 -13.17 -2.65
N VAL A 60 4.87 -12.78 -1.51
CA VAL A 60 4.32 -11.75 -0.61
C VAL A 60 4.66 -10.37 -1.16
N LYS A 61 5.89 -10.17 -1.65
CA LYS A 61 6.37 -8.90 -2.22
C LYS A 61 5.52 -8.45 -3.41
N LEU A 62 5.16 -9.37 -4.30
CA LEU A 62 4.25 -9.11 -5.43
C LEU A 62 2.88 -8.62 -4.97
N GLU A 63 2.34 -9.19 -3.89
CA GLU A 63 1.04 -8.80 -3.35
C GLU A 63 1.13 -7.43 -2.68
N VAL A 64 2.26 -7.08 -2.07
CA VAL A 64 2.50 -5.73 -1.51
C VAL A 64 2.51 -4.70 -2.63
N PHE A 65 3.19 -4.98 -3.74
CA PHE A 65 3.19 -4.08 -4.89
C PHE A 65 1.82 -3.95 -5.54
N SER A 66 1.08 -5.05 -5.66
CA SER A 66 -0.30 -5.01 -6.14
C SER A 66 -1.16 -4.12 -5.23
N ALA A 67 -1.08 -4.28 -3.90
CA ALA A 67 -1.82 -3.41 -2.98
C ALA A 67 -1.40 -1.92 -3.08
N LEU A 68 -0.10 -1.64 -3.29
CA LEU A 68 0.38 -0.28 -3.55
C LEU A 68 -0.17 0.31 -4.85
N GLU A 69 -0.25 -0.48 -5.93
CA GLU A 69 -0.85 -0.08 -7.21
C GLU A 69 -2.33 0.29 -7.04
N HIS A 70 -3.11 -0.54 -6.33
CA HIS A 70 -4.52 -0.27 -6.05
C HIS A 70 -4.67 1.02 -5.23
N LEU A 71 -3.82 1.23 -4.22
CA LEU A 71 -3.82 2.46 -3.43
C LEU A 71 -3.52 3.69 -4.30
N LEU A 72 -2.49 3.64 -5.13
CA LEU A 72 -2.11 4.76 -6.00
C LEU A 72 -3.19 5.05 -7.05
N THR A 73 -3.85 4.02 -7.57
CA THR A 73 -4.96 4.16 -8.51
C THR A 73 -6.22 4.75 -7.84
N ALA A 74 -6.54 4.31 -6.62
CA ALA A 74 -7.62 4.89 -5.83
C ALA A 74 -7.38 6.37 -5.51
N ILE A 75 -6.12 6.74 -5.27
CA ILE A 75 -5.68 8.13 -5.12
C ILE A 75 -5.80 8.87 -6.47
N ALA A 76 -5.28 8.35 -7.58
CA ALA A 76 -5.39 9.04 -8.86
C ALA A 76 -6.86 9.30 -9.27
N SER A 77 -7.73 8.31 -9.13
CA SER A 77 -9.15 8.40 -9.52
C SER A 77 -9.98 9.35 -8.64
N GLY A 78 -9.66 9.51 -7.35
CA GLY A 78 -10.33 10.49 -6.49
C GLY A 78 -9.90 11.95 -6.74
N SER A 79 -9.00 12.20 -7.70
CA SER A 79 -8.53 13.54 -8.10
C SER A 79 -9.36 14.17 -9.23
N GLU A 80 -10.39 13.48 -9.74
CA GLU A 80 -11.36 14.10 -10.64
C GLU A 80 -12.18 15.12 -9.85
N THR A 81 -11.71 16.36 -9.81
CA THR A 81 -12.61 17.51 -9.64
C THR A 81 -13.65 17.38 -10.74
N ALA A 82 -14.85 16.93 -10.39
CA ALA A 82 -15.98 17.02 -11.27
C ALA A 82 -16.03 18.45 -11.83
N PRO A 83 -16.12 18.66 -13.16
CA PRO A 83 -16.43 19.98 -13.67
C PRO A 83 -17.86 20.29 -13.24
N ASP A 84 -18.01 20.97 -12.11
CA ASP A 84 -19.27 21.56 -11.72
C ASP A 84 -19.65 22.56 -12.81
N ARG A 85 -20.56 22.15 -13.69
CA ARG A 85 -21.20 23.00 -14.68
C ARG A 85 -22.22 23.88 -13.97
N SER A 86 -21.75 24.79 -13.14
CA SER A 86 -22.49 26.00 -12.79
C SER A 86 -21.56 27.21 -13.00
N VAL A 87 -21.82 27.94 -14.09
CA VAL A 87 -21.06 29.13 -14.46
C VAL A 87 -21.32 30.23 -13.43
N SER A 88 -20.28 30.65 -12.72
CA SER A 88 -20.12 32.06 -12.33
C SER A 88 -18.67 32.46 -12.58
N VAL A 89 -18.51 33.41 -13.50
CA VAL A 89 -17.31 34.22 -13.66
C VAL A 89 -16.97 34.82 -12.29
N VAL A 90 -15.72 34.68 -11.83
CA VAL A 90 -14.87 35.69 -11.16
C VAL A 90 -13.69 35.01 -10.43
N ASP A 91 -12.52 35.61 -10.66
CA ASP A 91 -11.21 35.49 -10.02
C ASP A 91 -10.26 34.33 -10.32
N THR A 92 -9.26 34.71 -11.12
CA THR A 92 -7.95 34.12 -11.40
C THR A 92 -7.07 33.99 -10.14
N ASN A 93 -7.58 33.38 -9.08
CA ASN A 93 -6.71 32.86 -8.04
C ASN A 93 -6.48 31.38 -8.31
N LEU A 94 -5.30 31.12 -8.89
CA LEU A 94 -4.52 29.89 -8.77
C LEU A 94 -5.06 29.05 -7.61
N MET A 95 -5.82 27.99 -7.92
CA MET A 95 -6.09 26.98 -6.92
C MET A 95 -4.73 26.40 -6.56
N ASP A 96 -4.22 26.82 -5.40
CA ASP A 96 -3.26 26.08 -4.62
C ASP A 96 -3.92 24.73 -4.35
N VAL A 97 -3.78 23.81 -5.31
CA VAL A 97 -4.05 22.40 -5.13
C VAL A 97 -3.02 22.00 -4.11
N ARG A 98 -3.33 22.20 -2.82
CA ARG A 98 -2.55 21.68 -1.70
C ARG A 98 -2.45 20.20 -2.00
N GLU A 99 -1.30 19.79 -2.51
CA GLU A 99 -0.92 18.40 -2.59
C GLU A 99 -1.17 17.86 -1.19
N SER A 100 -2.21 17.04 -1.02
CA SER A 100 -2.64 16.59 0.31
C SER A 100 -1.39 16.12 1.04
N ASP A 101 -1.15 16.63 2.26
CA ASP A 101 0.11 16.42 3.01
C ASP A 101 0.50 14.92 3.04
N SER A 102 -0.50 14.06 2.97
CA SER A 102 -0.43 12.61 2.77
C SER A 102 0.35 12.13 1.53
N VAL A 103 0.13 12.73 0.35
CA VAL A 103 0.83 12.41 -0.90
C VAL A 103 2.30 12.84 -0.84
N ALA A 104 2.58 14.00 -0.23
CA ALA A 104 3.93 14.47 0.01
C ALA A 104 4.72 13.50 0.92
N ILE A 105 4.06 12.90 1.91
CA ILE A 105 4.66 11.87 2.78
C ILE A 105 5.09 10.64 1.95
N ILE A 106 4.25 10.15 1.03
CA ILE A 106 4.62 9.01 0.17
C ILE A 106 5.81 9.37 -0.72
N ARG A 107 5.75 10.51 -1.40
CA ARG A 107 6.81 10.98 -2.31
C ARG A 107 8.17 11.09 -1.62
N SER A 108 8.21 11.65 -0.42
CA SER A 108 9.45 11.80 0.34
C SER A 108 10.10 10.45 0.74
N ARG A 109 9.31 9.39 0.86
CA ARG A 109 9.78 8.06 1.30
C ARG A 109 10.20 7.15 0.13
N LEU A 110 9.70 7.41 -1.07
CA LEU A 110 9.95 6.59 -2.26
C LEU A 110 11.44 6.37 -2.57
N PRO A 111 12.32 7.41 -2.58
CA PRO A 111 13.73 7.23 -2.92
C PRO A 111 14.48 6.32 -1.95
N ARG A 112 14.11 6.35 -0.67
CA ARG A 112 14.74 5.52 0.37
C ARG A 112 14.37 4.04 0.23
N LEU A 113 13.20 3.76 -0.32
CA LEU A 113 12.72 2.40 -0.54
C LEU A 113 13.31 1.81 -1.82
N MET A 114 13.44 2.63 -2.87
CA MET A 114 14.11 2.21 -4.11
C MET A 114 15.58 1.81 -3.86
N ASN A 115 16.26 2.47 -2.92
CA ASN A 115 17.64 2.10 -2.56
C ASN A 115 17.74 0.85 -1.66
N ARG A 116 16.61 0.30 -1.19
CA ARG A 116 16.54 -0.89 -0.31
C ARG A 116 15.90 -2.10 -0.99
N LEU A 117 15.32 -1.91 -2.17
CA LEU A 117 14.75 -2.97 -3.00
C LEU A 117 15.83 -3.72 -3.77
#